data_AF-S8D1K3-F1
#
_entry.id   AF-S8D1K3-F1
#
_cell.length_a   1.000
_cell.length_b   1.000
_cell.length_c   1.000
_cell.angle_alpha   90.00
_cell.angle_beta   90.00
_cell.angle_gamma   90.00
#
_symmetry.space_group_name_H-M   'P 1'
#
loop_
_entity.id
_entity.type
_entity.pdbx_description
1 polymer ?
#
loop_
_entity_poly.entity_id
_entity_poly.type
_entity_poly.pdbx_seq_one_letter_code
_entity_poly.pdbx_strand_id
1 'polypeptide(L)'
;NFNYGPAGKSIGSDGLNSPETVSSDAVVSFKTALRHWIANAREDFLAGKGFGATIRALKGESECDGADREAVAARAKLYVEYCRRLRVDPGT
;
A
#
# COMPACT_ATOMS: atom_id res chain seq x y z
N ASN A 1 -4.36 -11.80 15.14
CA ASN A 1 -4.78 -10.98 14.00
C ASN A 1 -3.81 -9.79 13.88
N PHE A 2 -2.80 -9.90 13.00
CA PHE A 2 -1.53 -9.15 13.06
C PHE A 2 -1.63 -7.68 12.59
N ASN A 3 -2.59 -7.35 11.71
CA ASN A 3 -2.64 -6.03 11.07
C ASN A 3 -3.58 -5.02 11.77
N TYR A 4 -4.62 -5.51 12.44
CA TYR A 4 -5.70 -4.67 12.97
C TYR A 4 -5.33 -3.96 14.28
N GLY A 5 -4.61 -4.64 15.18
CA GLY A 5 -4.21 -4.05 16.46
C GLY A 5 -3.24 -2.87 16.33
N PRO A 6 -2.21 -2.96 15.49
CA PRO A 6 -1.30 -1.84 15.27
C PRO A 6 -1.97 -0.67 14.52
N ALA A 7 -2.96 -0.94 13.64
CA ALA A 7 -3.71 0.07 12.91
C ALA A 7 -4.60 0.93 13.83
N GLY A 8 -5.36 0.31 14.72
CA GLY A 8 -6.24 1.01 15.66
C GLY A 8 -5.50 1.94 16.63
N LYS A 9 -4.38 1.48 17.20
CA LYS A 9 -3.58 2.28 18.16
C LYS A 9 -3.05 3.59 17.60
N SER A 10 -2.78 3.66 16.30
CA SER A 10 -2.22 4.85 15.66
C SER A 10 -3.24 5.93 15.31
N ILE A 11 -4.54 5.62 15.39
CA ILE A 11 -5.61 6.51 14.92
C ILE A 11 -6.65 6.84 16.00
N GLY A 12 -6.46 6.34 17.23
CA GLY A 12 -7.39 6.54 18.34
C GLY A 12 -8.69 5.75 18.21
N SER A 13 -8.73 4.71 17.37
CA SER A 13 -9.89 3.84 17.20
C SER A 13 -9.53 2.41 17.58
N ASP A 14 -10.46 1.69 18.21
CA ASP A 14 -10.26 0.30 18.61
C ASP A 14 -10.43 -0.65 17.41
N GLY A 15 -9.51 -0.57 16.45
CA GLY A 15 -9.50 -1.41 15.24
C GLY A 15 -9.34 -2.91 15.51
N LEU A 16 -9.10 -3.32 16.76
CA LEU A 16 -9.05 -4.71 17.20
C LEU A 16 -10.45 -5.30 17.43
N ASN A 17 -11.43 -4.46 17.80
CA ASN A 17 -12.80 -4.88 18.14
C ASN A 17 -13.85 -4.51 17.08
N SER A 18 -13.51 -3.66 16.10
CA SER A 18 -14.42 -3.26 15.00
C SER A 18 -13.71 -3.13 13.64
N PRO A 19 -13.37 -4.25 12.97
CA PRO A 19 -12.78 -4.22 11.62
C PRO A 19 -13.69 -3.54 10.57
N GLU A 20 -15.01 -3.51 10.80
CA GLU A 20 -16.02 -2.86 9.97
C GLU A 20 -15.92 -1.32 9.90
N THR A 21 -15.19 -0.68 10.82
CA THR A 21 -14.99 0.78 10.78
C THR A 21 -14.07 1.20 9.64
N VAL A 22 -13.14 0.32 9.22
CA VAL A 22 -12.24 0.57 8.07
C VAL A 22 -13.02 0.63 6.75
N SER A 23 -14.13 -0.10 6.64
CA SER A 23 -15.00 -0.08 5.46
C SER A 23 -16.08 1.01 5.49
N SER A 24 -16.38 1.56 6.67
CA SER A 24 -17.51 2.49 6.88
C SER A 24 -17.10 3.95 7.08
N ASP A 25 -15.85 4.20 7.51
CA ASP A 25 -15.31 5.55 7.72
C ASP A 25 -14.12 5.79 6.77
N ALA A 26 -14.28 6.74 5.85
CA ALA A 26 -13.27 7.08 4.85
C ALA A 26 -11.96 7.57 5.49
N VAL A 27 -12.01 8.33 6.59
CA VAL A 27 -10.82 8.83 7.30
C VAL A 27 -10.07 7.67 7.94
N VAL A 28 -10.76 6.76 8.61
CA VAL A 28 -10.17 5.55 9.20
C VAL A 28 -9.55 4.66 8.11
N SER A 29 -10.24 4.52 6.98
CA SER A 29 -9.78 3.76 5.81
C SER A 29 -8.45 4.30 5.27
N PHE A 30 -8.39 5.60 4.97
CA PHE A 30 -7.18 6.23 4.45
C PHE A 30 -6.03 6.22 5.45
N LYS A 31 -6.29 6.46 6.74
CA LYS A 31 -5.23 6.39 7.77
C LYS A 31 -4.64 4.98 7.86
N THR A 32 -5.48 3.95 7.75
CA THR A 32 -5.02 2.55 7.77
C THR A 32 -4.15 2.23 6.56
N ALA A 33 -4.58 2.64 5.36
CA ALA A 33 -3.80 2.46 4.13
C ALA A 33 -2.44 3.19 4.21
N LEU A 34 -2.43 4.45 4.68
CA LEU A 34 -1.20 5.25 4.81
C LEU A 34 -0.25 4.65 5.84
N ARG A 35 -0.76 4.19 6.98
CA ARG A 35 0.05 3.51 8.00
C ARG A 35 0.74 2.27 7.42
N HIS A 36 -0.01 1.46 6.67
CA HIS A 36 0.55 0.26 6.04
C HIS A 36 1.64 0.61 5.01
N TRP A 37 1.42 1.67 4.22
CA TRP A 37 2.41 2.19 3.29
C TRP A 37 3.70 2.65 3.98
N ILE A 38 3.58 3.47 5.03
CA ILE A 38 4.73 4.00 5.79
C ILE A 38 5.55 2.86 6.39
N ALA A 39 4.91 1.83 6.94
CA ALA A 39 5.59 0.75 7.63
C ALA A 39 6.31 -0.24 6.70
N ASN A 40 5.84 -0.41 5.45
CA ASN A 40 6.30 -1.52 4.60
C ASN A 40 6.93 -1.08 3.27
N ALA A 41 6.49 0.02 2.66
CA ALA A 41 6.88 0.38 1.28
C ALA A 41 7.62 1.71 1.17
N ARG A 42 7.38 2.65 2.10
CA ARG A 42 7.91 4.02 2.02
C ARG A 42 9.44 4.07 1.90
N GLU A 43 10.16 3.30 2.72
CA GLU A 43 11.63 3.37 2.75
C GLU A 43 12.24 2.86 1.45
N ASP A 44 11.68 1.80 0.84
CA ASP A 44 12.14 1.31 -0.46
C ASP A 44 11.88 2.32 -1.59
N PHE A 45 10.73 3.00 -1.54
CA PHE A 45 10.39 4.05 -2.50
C PHE A 45 11.35 5.25 -2.38
N LEU A 46 11.60 5.73 -1.15
CA LEU A 46 12.49 6.85 -0.89
C LEU A 46 13.96 6.52 -1.19
N ALA A 47 14.36 5.25 -1.06
CA ALA A 47 15.68 4.77 -1.46
C ALA A 47 15.86 4.64 -2.99
N GLY A 48 14.84 4.97 -3.79
CA GLY A 48 14.93 4.93 -5.25
C GLY A 48 14.99 3.53 -5.83
N LYS A 49 14.46 2.51 -5.13
CA LYS A 49 14.46 1.11 -5.61
C LYS A 49 13.40 0.81 -6.67
N GLY A 50 12.72 1.86 -7.17
CA GLY A 50 11.64 1.75 -8.16
C GLY A 50 10.31 1.31 -7.55
N PHE A 51 9.22 1.52 -8.30
CA PHE A 51 7.87 1.16 -7.86
C PHE A 51 7.68 -0.35 -7.64
N GLY A 52 8.38 -1.19 -8.41
CA GLY A 52 8.34 -2.65 -8.27
C GLY A 52 8.76 -3.14 -6.88
N ALA A 53 9.71 -2.46 -6.22
CA ALA A 53 10.11 -2.78 -4.84
C ALA A 53 8.94 -2.60 -3.86
N THR A 54 8.08 -1.60 -4.08
CA THR A 54 6.89 -1.38 -3.25
C THR A 54 5.85 -2.48 -3.44
N ILE A 55 5.67 -2.99 -4.67
CA ILE A 55 4.80 -4.15 -4.93
C ILE A 55 5.33 -5.37 -4.20
N ARG A 56 6.64 -5.62 -4.28
CA ARG A 56 7.29 -6.74 -3.57
C ARG A 56 7.13 -6.63 -2.06
N ALA A 57 7.31 -5.45 -1.49
CA ALA A 57 7.17 -5.25 -0.04
C ALA A 57 5.73 -5.45 0.46
N LEU A 58 4.73 -5.14 -0.36
CA LEU A 58 3.31 -5.23 0.03
C LEU A 58 2.66 -6.58 -0.32
N LYS A 59 3.06 -7.19 -1.43
CA LYS A 59 2.40 -8.36 -2.05
C LYS A 59 3.36 -9.34 -2.70
N GLY A 60 4.65 -9.30 -2.35
CA GLY A 60 5.69 -10.08 -3.01
C GLY A 60 5.41 -11.58 -3.03
N GLU A 61 4.95 -12.15 -1.91
CA GLU A 61 4.67 -13.59 -1.81
C GLU A 61 3.56 -14.08 -2.75
N SER A 62 2.60 -13.22 -3.11
CA SER A 62 1.44 -13.60 -3.92
C SER A 62 1.50 -13.10 -5.37
N GLU A 63 2.31 -12.07 -5.66
CA GLU A 63 2.29 -11.41 -6.97
C GLU A 63 3.65 -11.41 -7.68
N CYS A 64 4.77 -11.38 -6.95
CA CYS A 64 6.09 -11.32 -7.54
C CYS A 64 6.60 -12.70 -7.99
N ASP A 65 7.76 -12.72 -8.64
CA ASP A 65 8.46 -13.95 -9.10
C ASP A 65 7.62 -14.84 -10.03
N GLY A 66 6.67 -14.21 -10.73
CA GLY A 66 5.78 -14.85 -11.69
C GLY A 66 4.50 -15.43 -11.11
N ALA A 67 4.24 -15.25 -9.80
CA ALA A 67 3.03 -15.73 -9.14
C ALA A 67 1.75 -15.09 -9.71
N ASP A 68 1.74 -13.76 -9.91
CA ASP A 68 0.64 -13.06 -10.58
C ASP A 68 1.16 -11.89 -11.42
N ARG A 69 1.51 -12.20 -12.67
CA ARG A 69 2.04 -11.20 -13.61
C ARG A 69 1.00 -10.16 -14.01
N GLU A 70 -0.28 -10.53 -14.02
CA GLU A 70 -1.37 -9.63 -14.41
C GLU A 70 -1.60 -8.57 -13.34
N ALA A 71 -1.63 -8.97 -12.06
CA ALA A 71 -1.75 -8.03 -10.94
C ALA A 71 -0.57 -7.05 -10.91
N VAL A 72 0.67 -7.51 -11.07
CA VAL A 72 1.86 -6.64 -11.12
C VAL A 72 1.76 -5.64 -12.28
N ALA A 73 1.36 -6.09 -13.48
CA ALA A 73 1.19 -5.22 -14.64
C ALA A 73 0.07 -4.18 -14.42
N ALA A 74 -1.06 -4.59 -13.82
CA ALA A 74 -2.17 -3.70 -13.50
C ALA A 74 -1.77 -2.61 -12.49
N ARG A 75 -0.99 -2.96 -11.45
CA ARG A 75 -0.44 -2.01 -10.48
C ARG A 75 0.50 -1.00 -11.14
N ALA A 76 1.43 -1.49 -11.98
CA ALA A 76 2.36 -0.62 -12.70
C ALA A 76 1.61 0.35 -13.64
N LYS A 77 0.58 -0.13 -14.35
CA LYS A 77 -0.25 0.71 -15.21
C LYS A 77 -0.93 1.83 -14.44
N LEU A 78 -1.55 1.52 -13.30
CA LEU A 78 -2.22 2.52 -12.46
C LEU A 78 -1.23 3.56 -11.92
N TYR A 79 -0.05 3.12 -11.49
CA TYR A 79 1.01 4.01 -11.03
C TYR A 79 1.47 4.98 -12.11
N VAL A 80 1.79 4.48 -13.31
CA VAL A 80 2.17 5.31 -14.46
C VAL A 80 1.07 6.29 -14.84
N GLU A 81 -0.20 5.87 -14.77
CA GLU A 81 -1.32 6.77 -15.02
C GLU A 81 -1.39 7.90 -14.00
N TYR A 82 -1.19 7.63 -12.71
CA TYR A 82 -1.14 8.67 -11.69
C TYR A 82 0.06 9.61 -11.88
N CYS A 83 1.25 9.07 -12.17
CA CYS A 83 2.42 9.90 -12.48
C CYS A 83 2.15 10.83 -13.67
N ARG A 84 1.50 10.34 -14.73
CA ARG A 84 1.08 11.16 -15.88
C ARG A 84 0.12 12.27 -15.48
N ARG A 85 -0.89 11.97 -14.66
CA ARG A 85 -1.87 12.97 -14.18
C ARG A 85 -1.22 14.03 -13.29
N LEU A 86 -0.25 13.62 -12.46
CA LEU A 86 0.52 14.50 -11.56
C LEU A 86 1.68 15.21 -12.27
N ARG A 87 1.97 14.86 -13.54
CA ARG A 87 3.07 15.40 -14.35
C ARG A 87 4.45 15.18 -13.70
N VAL A 88 4.65 13.99 -13.14
CA VAL A 88 5.93 13.56 -12.56
C VAL A 88 6.47 12.37 -13.33
N ASP A 89 7.80 12.21 -13.32
CA ASP A 89 8.46 11.04 -13.87
C ASP A 89 8.18 9.80 -13.02
N PRO A 90 7.75 8.67 -13.60
CA PRO A 90 7.47 7.45 -12.84
C PRO A 90 8.72 6.74 -12.31
N GLY A 91 9.92 7.11 -12.77
CA GLY A 91 11.17 6.43 -12.47
C GLY A 91 11.36 5.14 -13.28
N THR A 92 12.48 4.48 -13.01
CA THR A 92 12.86 3.16 -13.55
C THR A 92 12.65 2.05 -12.55
#